data_AF-A0A429F1E7-F1
#
_entry.id   AF-A0A429F1E7-F1
#
_cell.length_a   1.000
_cell.length_b   1.000
_cell.length_c   1.000
_cell.angle_alpha   90.00
_cell.angle_beta   90.00
_cell.angle_gamma   90.00
#
_symmetry.space_group_name_H-M   'P 1'
#
loop_
_entity.id
_entity.type
_entity.pdbx_description
1 polymer ?
#
loop_
_entity_poly.entity_id
_entity_poly.type
_entity_poly.pdbx_seq_one_letter_code
_entity_poly.pdbx_strand_id
1 'polypeptide(L)'
;MQTFLPCADFRASASVLDQRRLGKQRVETIQVLRALTVPGYGWRHHPAAAMWAGYEEALVRYGFDICEVWCETGRQDTCHETLRVDLLRTTGLDEVRTQARLADAKELPPWLGDADFHRSHQSALVRKQPEHYRARFPDVPDDLPYVWPASDRPRREGVR
;
A
#
# COMPACT_ATOMS: atom_id res chain seq x y z
N MET A 1 -8.40 2.86 -6.32
CA MET A 1 -7.13 2.10 -6.35
C MET A 1 -6.77 1.98 -4.89
N GLN A 2 -6.63 0.78 -4.34
CA GLN A 2 -6.55 0.62 -2.89
C GLN A 2 -5.15 0.93 -2.34
N THR A 3 -4.09 0.59 -3.07
CA THR A 3 -2.72 1.04 -2.80
C THR A 3 -2.11 1.67 -4.06
N PHE A 4 -1.31 2.74 -3.93
CA PHE A 4 -0.55 3.36 -5.03
C PHE A 4 0.95 3.17 -4.80
N LEU A 5 1.57 2.27 -5.56
CA LEU A 5 3.02 1.97 -5.49
C LEU A 5 3.70 2.24 -6.83
N PRO A 6 3.88 3.52 -7.23
CA PRO A 6 4.63 3.86 -8.43
C PRO A 6 6.15 3.62 -8.31
N CYS A 7 6.65 3.37 -7.10
CA CYS A 7 8.06 3.09 -6.80
C CYS A 7 8.17 1.87 -5.86
N ALA A 8 9.32 1.19 -5.87
CA ALA A 8 9.58 0.07 -4.96
C ALA A 8 9.72 0.52 -3.50
N ASP A 9 10.26 1.73 -3.28
CA ASP A 9 10.34 2.34 -1.96
C ASP A 9 8.98 2.96 -1.58
N PHE A 10 8.50 2.64 -0.37
CA PHE A 10 7.19 3.07 0.11
C PHE A 10 7.12 4.58 0.35
N ARG A 11 8.19 5.17 0.89
CA ARG A 11 8.26 6.61 1.14
C ARG A 11 8.37 7.39 -0.17
N ALA A 12 9.17 6.92 -1.13
CA ALA A 12 9.24 7.48 -2.47
C ALA A 12 7.89 7.40 -3.18
N SER A 13 7.17 6.28 -3.04
CA SER A 13 5.79 6.15 -3.53
C SER A 13 4.86 7.19 -2.89
N ALA A 14 4.95 7.41 -1.58
CA ALA A 14 4.17 8.44 -0.90
C ALA A 14 4.51 9.86 -1.39
N SER A 15 5.79 10.20 -1.53
CA SER A 15 6.26 11.54 -1.90
C SER A 15 5.88 11.97 -3.32
N VAL A 16 5.60 11.03 -4.24
CA VAL A 16 5.14 11.39 -5.59
C VAL A 16 3.63 11.68 -5.66
N LEU A 17 2.86 11.21 -4.68
CA LEU A 17 1.41 11.38 -4.70
C LEU A 17 1.03 12.85 -4.54
N ASP A 18 0.06 13.28 -5.34
CA ASP A 18 -0.67 14.51 -5.05
C ASP A 18 -1.41 14.40 -3.72
N GLN A 19 -1.72 15.57 -3.16
CA GLN A 19 -2.34 15.69 -1.84
C GLN A 19 -3.62 14.85 -1.68
N ARG A 20 -4.49 14.82 -2.70
CA ARG A 20 -5.75 14.08 -2.65
C ARG A 20 -5.51 12.57 -2.58
N ARG A 21 -4.59 12.04 -3.39
CA ARG A 21 -4.29 10.60 -3.39
C ARG A 21 -3.49 10.19 -2.17
N LEU A 22 -2.54 10.99 -1.71
CA LEU A 22 -1.82 10.78 -0.45
C LEU A 22 -2.80 10.69 0.73
N GLY A 23 -3.71 11.66 0.84
CA GLY A 23 -4.73 11.67 1.90
C GLY A 23 -5.65 10.46 1.85
N LYS A 24 -6.03 10.01 0.64
CA LYS A 24 -6.89 8.85 0.46
C LYS A 24 -6.19 7.53 0.82
N GLN A 25 -4.90 7.42 0.53
CA GLN A 25 -4.13 6.21 0.78
C GLN A 25 -4.02 5.84 2.25
N ARG A 26 -4.07 6.82 3.16
CA ARG A 26 -4.17 6.57 4.61
C ARG A 26 -5.37 5.71 4.98
N VAL A 27 -6.55 6.05 4.44
CA VAL A 27 -7.81 5.35 4.73
C VAL A 27 -7.92 4.05 3.92
N GLU A 28 -7.54 4.06 2.65
CA GLU A 28 -7.59 2.85 1.81
C GLU A 28 -6.66 1.75 2.34
N THR A 29 -5.51 2.09 2.93
CA THR A 29 -4.61 1.10 3.55
C THR A 29 -5.27 0.37 4.73
N ILE A 30 -6.03 1.09 5.57
CA ILE A 30 -6.81 0.47 6.67
C ILE A 30 -7.86 -0.51 6.09
N GLN A 31 -8.52 -0.12 5.01
CA GLN A 31 -9.51 -0.96 4.34
C GLN A 31 -8.88 -2.24 3.77
N VAL A 32 -7.67 -2.16 3.22
CA VAL A 32 -6.92 -3.33 2.74
C VAL A 32 -6.54 -4.22 3.91
N LEU A 33 -6.01 -3.66 5.00
CA LEU A 33 -5.66 -4.44 6.19
C LEU A 33 -6.89 -5.20 6.72
N ARG A 34 -8.03 -4.53 6.87
CA ARG A 34 -9.28 -5.16 7.31
C ARG A 34 -9.79 -6.20 6.31
N ALA A 35 -9.62 -6.00 5.01
CA ALA A 35 -9.95 -7.00 4.00
C ALA A 35 -9.08 -8.27 4.11
N LEU A 36 -7.86 -8.16 4.63
CA LEU A 36 -7.00 -9.31 4.91
C LEU A 36 -7.42 -10.00 6.21
N THR A 37 -7.68 -9.23 7.27
CA THR A 37 -7.69 -9.74 8.64
C THR A 37 -9.07 -9.91 9.27
N VAL A 38 -10.09 -9.15 8.84
CA VAL A 38 -11.44 -9.20 9.42
C VAL A 38 -12.33 -10.19 8.64
N PRO A 39 -12.89 -11.22 9.29
CA PRO A 39 -13.85 -12.13 8.66
C PRO A 39 -15.08 -11.39 8.14
N GLY A 40 -15.56 -11.76 6.95
CA GLY A 40 -16.76 -11.16 6.34
C GLY A 40 -16.60 -9.73 5.81
N TYR A 41 -15.41 -9.13 5.87
CA TYR A 41 -15.19 -7.79 5.31
C TYR A 41 -15.35 -7.79 3.77
N GLY A 42 -16.22 -6.93 3.24
CA GLY A 42 -16.73 -7.02 1.86
C GLY A 42 -15.68 -6.96 0.74
N TRP A 43 -14.47 -6.46 1.01
CA TRP A 43 -13.38 -6.35 0.03
C TRP A 43 -12.38 -7.51 0.09
N ARG A 44 -12.66 -8.55 0.89
CA ARG A 44 -11.74 -9.69 1.09
C ARG A 44 -11.31 -10.35 -0.22
N HIS A 45 -12.17 -10.46 -1.22
CA HIS A 45 -11.85 -11.13 -2.49
C HIS A 45 -11.26 -10.21 -3.57
N HIS A 46 -11.07 -8.93 -3.29
CA HIS A 46 -10.56 -7.98 -4.29
C HIS A 46 -9.05 -8.23 -4.56
N PRO A 47 -8.58 -8.25 -5.82
CA PRO A 47 -7.17 -8.51 -6.16
C PRO A 47 -6.18 -7.56 -5.48
N ALA A 48 -6.52 -6.27 -5.38
CA ALA A 48 -5.66 -5.29 -4.72
C ALA A 48 -5.48 -5.52 -3.20
N ALA A 49 -6.38 -6.29 -2.57
CA ALA A 49 -6.16 -6.79 -1.21
C ALA A 49 -5.43 -8.13 -1.23
N ALA A 50 -5.77 -9.02 -2.16
CA ALA A 50 -5.18 -10.36 -2.26
C ALA A 50 -3.67 -10.36 -2.47
N MET A 51 -3.11 -9.40 -3.20
CA MET A 51 -1.67 -9.30 -3.44
C MET A 51 -0.84 -9.09 -2.15
N TRP A 52 -1.48 -8.61 -1.07
CA TRP A 52 -0.87 -8.34 0.23
C TRP A 52 -1.06 -9.47 1.26
N ALA A 53 -1.74 -10.57 0.88
CA ALA A 53 -2.01 -11.66 1.81
C ALA A 53 -0.70 -12.21 2.42
N GLY A 54 -0.64 -12.34 3.76
CA GLY A 54 0.56 -12.81 4.47
C GLY A 54 1.70 -11.79 4.59
N TYR A 55 1.46 -10.55 4.13
CA TYR A 55 2.38 -9.40 4.21
C TYR A 55 1.72 -8.23 4.95
N GLU A 56 0.89 -8.50 5.97
CA GLU A 56 0.14 -7.48 6.70
C GLU A 56 1.05 -6.42 7.34
N GLU A 57 2.21 -6.82 7.88
CA GLU A 57 3.19 -5.90 8.45
C GLU A 57 3.78 -4.97 7.37
N ALA A 58 4.11 -5.50 6.18
CA ALA A 58 4.63 -4.69 5.08
C ALA A 58 3.58 -3.70 4.55
N LEU A 59 2.30 -4.10 4.47
CA LEU A 59 1.19 -3.22 4.15
C LEU A 59 1.05 -2.09 5.19
N VAL A 60 1.18 -2.41 6.47
CA VAL A 60 1.12 -1.40 7.54
C VAL A 60 2.33 -0.48 7.50
N ARG A 61 3.53 -1.00 7.21
CA ARG A 61 4.72 -0.16 6.99
C ARG A 61 4.51 0.82 5.84
N TYR A 62 3.98 0.36 4.71
CA TYR A 62 3.55 1.25 3.63
C TYR A 62 2.57 2.33 4.12
N GLY A 63 1.57 1.94 4.91
CA GLY A 63 0.62 2.87 5.51
C GLY A 63 1.27 3.90 6.45
N PHE A 64 2.28 3.50 7.23
CA PHE A 64 3.04 4.39 8.10
C PHE A 64 3.82 5.41 7.27
N ASP A 65 4.50 5.00 6.20
CA ASP A 65 5.23 5.91 5.30
C ASP A 65 4.30 6.94 4.65
N ILE A 66 3.09 6.51 4.25
CA ILE A 66 2.04 7.40 3.73
C ILE A 66 1.59 8.42 4.80
N CYS A 67 1.40 7.99 6.05
CA CYS A 67 0.99 8.87 7.15
C CYS A 67 2.08 9.86 7.54
N GLU A 68 3.35 9.43 7.57
CA GLU A 68 4.51 10.29 7.83
C GLU A 68 4.62 11.40 6.79
N VAL A 69 4.59 11.06 5.49
CA VAL A 69 4.64 12.05 4.40
C VAL A 69 3.41 12.97 4.43
N TRP A 70 2.24 12.47 4.81
CA TRP A 70 1.06 13.30 5.03
C TRP A 70 1.28 14.34 6.14
N CYS A 71 1.84 13.91 7.28
CA CYS A 71 2.13 14.79 8.42
C CYS A 71 3.17 15.85 8.07
N GLU A 72 4.18 15.51 7.27
CA GLU A 72 5.19 16.46 6.76
C GLU A 72 4.57 17.60 5.94
N THR A 73 3.36 17.42 5.39
CA THR A 73 2.61 18.51 4.74
C THR A 73 1.93 19.48 5.73
N GLY A 74 2.18 19.35 7.03
CA GLY A 74 1.61 20.17 8.09
C GLY A 74 0.19 19.77 8.51
N ARG A 75 -0.24 18.53 8.20
CA ARG A 75 -1.61 18.05 8.45
C ARG A 75 -1.62 16.97 9.52
N GLN A 76 -2.71 16.89 10.27
CA GLN A 76 -2.88 15.88 11.31
C GLN A 76 -3.26 14.51 10.71
N ASP A 77 -2.83 13.44 11.38
CA ASP A 77 -3.16 12.07 11.05
C ASP A 77 -3.74 11.30 12.25
N THR A 78 -4.66 10.39 11.95
CA THR A 78 -5.24 9.42 12.89
C THR A 78 -5.18 7.98 12.35
N CYS A 79 -4.76 7.81 11.10
CA CYS A 79 -4.76 6.51 10.43
C CYS A 79 -3.58 5.65 10.87
N HIS A 80 -2.42 6.24 11.19
CA HIS A 80 -1.25 5.54 11.71
C HIS A 80 -1.61 4.70 12.95
N GLU A 81 -2.22 5.32 13.96
CA GLU A 81 -2.61 4.60 15.17
C GLU A 81 -3.68 3.55 14.91
N THR A 82 -4.63 3.83 14.01
CA THR A 82 -5.64 2.82 13.60
C THR A 82 -4.98 1.59 12.97
N LEU A 83 -4.01 1.79 12.07
CA LEU A 83 -3.27 0.70 11.44
C LEU A 83 -2.50 -0.14 12.47
N ARG A 84 -1.82 0.52 13.41
CA ARG A 84 -1.08 -0.14 14.50
C ARG A 84 -1.99 -1.03 15.35
N VAL A 85 -3.13 -0.46 15.81
CA VAL A 85 -4.09 -1.18 16.65
C VAL A 85 -4.75 -2.35 15.91
N ASP A 86 -5.15 -2.15 14.65
CA ASP A 86 -5.76 -3.21 13.84
C ASP A 86 -4.75 -4.34 13.57
N LEU A 87 -3.48 -4.03 13.30
CA LEU A 87 -2.42 -5.02 13.13
C LEU A 87 -2.21 -5.82 14.41
N LEU A 88 -2.01 -5.15 15.55
CA LEU A 88 -1.81 -5.79 16.84
C LEU A 88 -2.96 -6.76 17.18
N ARG A 89 -4.20 -6.29 17.05
CA ARG A 89 -5.38 -7.10 17.38
C ARG A 89 -5.53 -8.34 16.50
N THR A 90 -5.08 -8.27 15.25
CA THR A 90 -5.33 -9.34 14.26
C THR A 90 -4.14 -10.26 14.03
N THR A 91 -2.93 -9.83 14.40
CA THR A 91 -1.70 -10.58 14.13
C THR A 91 -0.83 -10.80 15.37
N GLY A 92 -1.09 -10.07 16.46
CA GLY A 92 -0.22 -10.04 17.64
C GLY A 92 1.05 -9.21 17.48
N LEU A 93 1.27 -8.57 16.32
CA LEU A 93 2.43 -7.72 16.07
C LEU A 93 2.21 -6.31 16.63
N ASP A 94 3.01 -5.91 17.61
CA ASP A 94 2.96 -4.56 18.20
C ASP A 94 3.94 -3.58 17.53
N GLU A 95 5.09 -4.10 17.09
CA GLU A 95 6.11 -3.32 16.39
C GLU A 95 6.08 -3.59 14.88
N VAL A 96 6.21 -2.53 14.08
CA VAL A 96 6.26 -2.60 12.62
C VAL A 96 7.67 -2.22 12.17
N ARG A 97 8.36 -3.15 11.51
CA ARG A 97 9.74 -2.94 11.07
C ARG A 97 9.82 -1.95 9.91
N THR A 98 11.00 -1.34 9.75
CA THR A 98 11.32 -0.53 8.57
C THR A 98 11.29 -1.39 7.30
N GLN A 99 11.05 -0.77 6.15
CA GLN A 99 11.07 -1.50 4.87
C GLN A 99 12.41 -2.23 4.64
N ALA A 100 13.54 -1.61 5.00
CA ALA A 100 14.85 -2.25 4.90
C ALA A 100 14.96 -3.53 5.75
N ARG A 101 14.50 -3.50 7.01
CA ARG A 101 14.52 -4.69 7.89
C ARG A 101 13.57 -5.78 7.41
N LEU A 102 12.44 -5.42 6.81
CA LEU A 102 11.54 -6.38 6.15
C LEU A 102 12.19 -7.00 4.91
N ALA A 103 12.94 -6.21 4.13
CA ALA A 103 13.69 -6.72 2.98
C ALA A 103 14.74 -7.74 3.41
N ASP A 104 15.55 -7.40 4.42
CA ASP A 104 16.60 -8.28 4.98
C ASP A 104 16.03 -9.61 5.48
N ALA A 105 14.83 -9.56 6.09
CA ALA A 105 14.11 -10.73 6.59
C ALA A 105 13.30 -11.48 5.52
N LYS A 106 13.30 -11.02 4.25
CA LYS A 106 12.49 -11.57 3.14
C LYS A 106 10.98 -11.56 3.45
N GLU A 107 10.52 -10.48 4.07
CA GLU A 107 9.12 -10.23 4.45
C GLU A 107 8.50 -9.07 3.69
N LEU A 108 9.07 -8.71 2.55
CA LEU A 108 8.41 -7.91 1.53
C LEU A 108 7.79 -8.81 0.46
N PRO A 109 6.66 -8.41 -0.14
CA PRO A 109 6.06 -9.17 -1.24
C PRO A 109 7.04 -9.29 -2.41
N PRO A 110 7.11 -10.46 -3.10
CA PRO A 110 8.08 -10.70 -4.18
C PRO A 110 7.84 -9.84 -5.43
N TRP A 111 6.63 -9.29 -5.57
CA TRP A 111 6.28 -8.37 -6.65
C TRP A 111 6.76 -6.93 -6.38
N LEU A 112 7.22 -6.59 -5.17
CA LEU A 112 7.73 -5.26 -4.87
C LEU A 112 9.11 -5.09 -5.52
N GLY A 113 9.22 -4.15 -6.45
CA GLY A 113 10.39 -4.01 -7.34
C GLY A 113 10.14 -4.48 -8.76
N ASP A 114 9.02 -5.16 -9.04
CA ASP A 114 8.64 -5.55 -10.40
C ASP A 114 8.30 -4.31 -11.25
N ALA A 115 8.96 -4.18 -12.40
CA ALA A 115 8.88 -3.00 -13.24
C ALA A 115 7.48 -2.82 -13.85
N ASP A 116 6.82 -3.90 -14.26
CA ASP A 116 5.50 -3.84 -14.88
C ASP A 116 4.41 -3.51 -13.86
N PHE A 117 4.52 -4.05 -12.65
CA PHE A 117 3.68 -3.66 -11.52
C PHE A 117 3.75 -2.16 -11.25
N HIS A 118 4.96 -1.64 -11.03
CA HIS A 118 5.17 -0.21 -10.75
C HIS A 118 4.71 0.67 -11.92
N ARG A 119 5.00 0.27 -13.16
CA ARG A 119 4.60 1.00 -14.36
C ARG A 119 3.08 1.03 -14.55
N SER A 120 2.36 -0.04 -14.19
CA SER A 120 0.88 -0.04 -14.20
C SER A 120 0.30 0.96 -13.19
N HIS A 121 0.95 1.12 -12.03
CA HIS A 121 0.56 2.08 -11.01
C HIS A 121 0.86 3.53 -11.42
N GLN A 122 2.02 3.76 -12.04
CA GLN A 122 2.37 5.04 -12.65
C GLN A 122 1.35 5.42 -13.74
N SER A 123 1.02 4.50 -14.65
CA SER A 123 0.02 4.70 -15.71
C SER A 123 -1.32 5.13 -15.15
N ALA A 124 -1.79 4.43 -14.12
CA ALA A 124 -3.05 4.78 -13.49
C ALA A 124 -3.01 6.09 -12.70
N LEU A 125 -1.86 6.56 -12.21
CA LEU A 125 -1.70 7.90 -11.67
C LEU A 125 -1.79 8.96 -12.77
N VAL A 126 -1.05 8.76 -13.88
CA VAL A 126 -1.11 9.64 -15.06
C VAL A 126 -2.54 9.78 -15.56
N ARG A 127 -3.27 8.68 -15.77
CA ARG A 127 -4.70 8.70 -16.17
C ARG A 127 -5.59 9.50 -15.24
N LYS A 128 -5.26 9.50 -13.95
CA LYS A 128 -6.09 10.09 -12.91
C LYS A 128 -5.85 11.60 -12.76
N GLN A 129 -4.64 12.09 -13.04
CA GLN A 129 -4.30 13.52 -13.02
C GLN A 129 -3.06 13.79 -13.89
N PRO A 130 -3.22 13.86 -15.23
CA PRO A 130 -2.10 13.96 -16.16
C PRO A 130 -1.17 15.14 -15.84
N GLU A 131 -1.72 16.29 -15.48
CA GLU A 131 -0.98 17.53 -15.25
C GLU A 131 0.00 17.43 -14.06
N HIS A 132 -0.35 16.63 -13.04
CA HIS A 132 0.53 16.42 -11.88
C HIS A 132 1.59 15.34 -12.14
N TYR A 133 1.21 14.28 -12.83
CA TYR A 133 2.03 13.07 -12.94
C TYR A 133 2.91 13.01 -14.18
N ARG A 134 2.59 13.72 -15.27
CA ARG A 134 3.43 13.75 -16.48
C ARG A 134 4.82 14.33 -16.23
N ALA A 135 4.96 15.26 -15.27
CA ALA A 135 6.27 15.78 -14.88
C ALA A 135 7.18 14.72 -14.23
N ARG A 136 6.60 13.67 -13.64
CA ARG A 136 7.32 12.56 -12.97
C ARG A 136 7.42 11.31 -13.83
N PHE A 137 6.40 11.06 -14.64
CA PHE A 137 6.26 9.87 -15.48
C PHE A 137 5.93 10.29 -16.93
N PRO A 138 6.85 11.00 -17.62
CA PRO A 138 6.57 11.59 -18.93
C PRO A 138 6.20 10.53 -19.97
N ASP A 139 6.95 9.43 -19.99
CA ASP A 139 6.88 8.39 -21.03
C ASP A 139 5.95 7.22 -20.66
N VAL A 140 5.24 7.30 -19.54
CA VAL A 140 4.31 6.25 -19.12
C VAL A 140 2.96 6.47 -19.82
N PRO A 141 2.44 5.47 -20.59
CA PRO A 141 1.10 5.53 -21.15
C PRO A 141 0.05 5.62 -20.05
N ASP A 142 -1.11 6.22 -20.30
CA ASP A 142 -2.17 6.39 -19.30
C ASP A 142 -3.31 5.36 -19.43
N ASP A 143 -3.12 4.35 -20.26
CA ASP A 143 -4.12 3.34 -20.60
C ASP A 143 -3.70 1.91 -20.22
N LEU A 144 -2.56 1.73 -19.55
CA LEU A 144 -2.12 0.40 -19.14
C LEU A 144 -3.13 -0.23 -18.16
N PRO A 145 -3.41 -1.53 -18.32
CA PRO A 145 -4.21 -2.27 -17.36
C PRO A 145 -3.47 -2.36 -16.02
N TYR A 146 -4.24 -2.39 -14.93
CA TYR A 146 -3.67 -2.65 -13.62
C TYR A 146 -3.07 -4.04 -13.53
N VAL A 147 -1.88 -4.13 -12.95
CA VAL A 147 -1.28 -5.40 -12.57
C VAL A 147 -1.59 -5.65 -11.09
N TRP A 148 -2.26 -6.77 -10.80
CA TRP A 148 -2.51 -7.24 -9.44
C TRP A 148 -1.89 -8.63 -9.27
N PRO A 149 -0.64 -8.71 -8.76
CA PRO A 149 0.04 -9.98 -8.57
C PRO A 149 -0.69 -10.85 -7.54
N ALA A 150 -0.55 -12.17 -7.67
CA ALA A 150 -0.91 -13.07 -6.58
C ALA A 150 0.13 -12.95 -5.44
N SER A 151 -0.32 -13.08 -4.20
CA SER A 151 0.60 -13.32 -3.09
C SER A 151 1.10 -14.76 -3.15
N ASP A 152 2.38 -14.97 -2.83
CA ASP A 152 2.98 -16.29 -2.61
C ASP A 152 2.72 -16.84 -1.21
N ARG A 153 2.07 -16.07 -0.34
CA ARG A 153 1.68 -16.47 1.02
C ARG A 153 0.17 -16.70 1.13
N PRO A 154 -0.27 -17.67 1.94
CA PRO A 154 -1.68 -17.84 2.22
C PRO A 154 -2.22 -16.63 2.98
N ARG A 155 -3.53 -16.39 2.86
CA ARG A 155 -4.22 -15.46 3.76
C ARG A 155 -4.16 -16.02 5.19
N ARG A 156 -3.97 -15.13 6.16
CA ARG A 156 -4.20 -15.50 7.56
C ARG A 156 -5.66 -15.93 7.74
N GLU A 157 -5.85 -17.14 8.23
CA GLU A 157 -7.12 -17.51 8.84
C GLU A 157 -7.18 -16.77 10.18
N GLY A 158 -8.25 -16.01 10.41
CA GLY A 158 -8.37 -15.20 11.61
C GLY A 158 -8.21 -16.08 12.85
N VAL A 159 -7.48 -15.58 13.86
CA VAL A 159 -7.56 -16.15 15.20
C VAL A 159 -9.04 -16.03 15.61
N ARG A 160 -9.70 -17.17 15.84
CA ARG A 160 -11.08 -17.22 16.29
C ARG A 160 -11.23 -16.57 17.67
#